data_AF-A0A935ALV5-F1
#
_entry.id   AF-A0A935ALV5-F1
#
_cell.length_a   1.000
_cell.length_b   1.000
_cell.length_c   1.000
_cell.angle_alpha   90.00
_cell.angle_beta   90.00
_cell.angle_gamma   90.00
#
_symmetry.space_group_name_H-M   'P 1'
#
loop_
_entity.id
_entity.type
_entity.pdbx_description
1 polymer ?
#
loop_
_entity_poly.entity_id
_entity_poly.type
_entity_poly.pdbx_seq_one_letter_code
_entity_poly.pdbx_strand_id
1 'polypeptide(L)'
;MIKLYNYLVKNGDAVAVGVSAILFVIFALGIYVGTSSGGYSLNELIDREDKSDINCFNPGLWMMIIMTLLAILLMVFGVFFDLFKNFKSGSKSIFGFLAIVIAFIVLYFTSSHDSGGRFGAYWSPEFGITEGLSKFISAGLYSLMGLTLVSFLLILFYEVKSFFR
;
A
#
# COMPACT_ATOMS: atom_id res chain seq x y z
N MET A 1 -28.31 -2.03 8.67
CA MET A 1 -27.35 -1.47 7.69
C MET A 1 -27.08 0.02 7.88
N ILE A 2 -28.08 0.89 8.05
CA ILE A 2 -27.87 2.35 8.24
C ILE A 2 -26.98 2.70 9.45
N LYS A 3 -27.12 1.99 10.59
CA LYS A 3 -26.27 2.20 11.78
C LYS A 3 -24.78 1.84 11.54
N LEU A 4 -24.51 0.77 10.79
CA LEU A 4 -23.15 0.34 10.46
C LEU A 4 -22.51 1.30 9.46
N TYR A 5 -23.25 1.72 8.44
CA TYR A 5 -22.80 2.73 7.48
C TYR A 5 -22.40 4.03 8.20
N ASN A 6 -23.27 4.55 9.08
CA ASN A 6 -22.96 5.77 9.83
C ASN A 6 -21.75 5.61 10.77
N TYR A 7 -21.55 4.42 11.34
CA TYR A 7 -20.38 4.11 12.15
C TYR A 7 -19.09 4.10 11.32
N LEU A 8 -19.10 3.44 10.16
CA LEU A 8 -17.96 3.37 9.24
C LEU A 8 -17.63 4.74 8.65
N VAL A 9 -18.64 5.57 8.36
CA VAL A 9 -18.40 6.94 7.87
C VAL A 9 -17.83 7.83 8.99
N LYS A 10 -18.27 7.66 10.24
CA LYS A 10 -17.81 8.48 11.37
C LYS A 10 -16.43 8.07 11.89
N ASN A 11 -16.14 6.77 11.92
CA ASN A 11 -14.92 6.19 12.51
C ASN A 11 -14.05 5.48 11.48
N GLY A 12 -14.21 5.81 10.20
CA GLY A 12 -13.55 5.12 9.08
C GLY A 12 -12.04 5.05 9.23
N ASP A 13 -11.41 6.14 9.65
CA ASP A 13 -9.97 6.20 9.86
C ASP A 13 -9.51 5.24 10.96
N ALA A 14 -10.21 5.21 12.09
CA ALA A 14 -9.89 4.30 13.20
C ALA A 14 -10.09 2.83 12.81
N VAL A 15 -11.14 2.53 12.02
CA VAL A 15 -11.38 1.19 11.49
C VAL A 15 -10.29 0.80 10.50
N ALA A 16 -9.86 1.71 9.61
CA ALA A 16 -8.79 1.47 8.65
C ALA A 16 -7.46 1.18 9.34
N VAL A 17 -7.11 1.93 10.39
CA VAL A 17 -5.91 1.68 11.21
C VAL A 17 -6.01 0.31 11.90
N GLY A 18 -7.15 -0.01 12.52
CA GLY A 18 -7.35 -1.30 13.18
C GLY A 18 -7.23 -2.48 12.22
N VAL A 19 -7.86 -2.39 11.04
CA VAL A 19 -7.75 -3.41 9.99
C VAL A 19 -6.29 -3.54 9.53
N SER A 20 -5.60 -2.43 9.29
CA SER A 20 -4.20 -2.45 8.86
C SER A 20 -3.28 -3.11 9.88
N ALA A 21 -3.49 -2.85 11.18
CA ALA A 21 -2.74 -3.48 12.26
C ALA A 21 -2.98 -5.00 12.31
N ILE A 22 -4.23 -5.45 12.15
CA ILE A 22 -4.57 -6.88 12.10
C ILE A 22 -3.90 -7.56 10.90
N LEU A 23 -3.98 -6.95 9.72
CA LEU A 23 -3.34 -7.47 8.50
C LEU A 23 -1.82 -7.57 8.67
N PHE A 24 -1.18 -6.58 9.30
CA PHE A 24 0.24 -6.64 9.63
C PHE A 24 0.58 -7.82 10.55
N VAL A 25 -0.21 -8.03 11.61
CA VAL A 25 -0.01 -9.17 12.53
C VAL A 25 -0.15 -10.50 11.79
N ILE A 26 -1.16 -10.64 10.93
CA ILE A 26 -1.35 -11.85 10.11
C ILE A 26 -0.15 -12.06 9.19
N PHE A 27 0.35 -11.01 8.55
CA PHE A 27 1.53 -11.08 7.69
C PHE A 27 2.78 -11.51 8.46
N ALA A 28 3.05 -10.89 9.62
CA ALA A 28 4.20 -11.22 10.45
C ALA A 28 4.15 -12.68 10.94
N LEU A 29 2.97 -13.14 11.36
CA LEU A 29 2.74 -14.55 11.70
C LEU A 29 2.92 -15.46 10.48
N GLY A 30 2.46 -15.04 9.30
CA GLY A 30 2.65 -15.76 8.04
C GLY A 30 4.12 -15.98 7.71
N ILE A 31 4.96 -14.95 7.90
CA ILE A 31 6.41 -15.08 7.74
C ILE A 31 6.98 -16.06 8.76
N TYR A 32 6.63 -15.91 10.04
CA TYR A 32 7.14 -16.77 11.12
C TYR A 32 6.78 -18.24 10.91
N VAL A 33 5.52 -18.53 10.57
CA VAL A 33 5.06 -19.88 10.28
C VAL A 33 5.68 -20.41 9.00
N GLY A 34 5.76 -19.59 7.94
CA GLY A 34 6.30 -19.99 6.64
C GLY A 34 7.80 -20.28 6.66
N THR A 35 8.58 -19.56 7.47
CA THR A 35 10.00 -19.85 7.70
C THR A 35 10.18 -21.14 8.51
N SER A 36 9.41 -21.28 9.60
CA SER A 36 9.45 -22.47 10.46
C SER A 36 9.06 -23.76 9.71
N SER A 37 8.06 -23.71 8.83
CA SER A 37 7.63 -24.87 8.03
C SER A 37 8.52 -25.12 6.81
N GLY A 38 9.13 -24.07 6.27
CA GLY A 38 10.04 -24.15 5.13
C GLY A 38 11.43 -24.67 5.48
N GLY A 39 11.77 -24.77 6.76
CA GLY A 39 13.06 -25.29 7.22
C GLY A 39 14.24 -24.33 6.99
N TYR A 40 13.96 -23.03 6.81
CA TYR A 40 14.96 -21.98 6.60
C TYR A 40 14.72 -20.80 7.54
N SER A 41 15.80 -20.10 7.92
CA SER A 41 15.69 -18.87 8.72
C SER A 41 15.67 -17.61 7.85
N LEU A 42 15.14 -16.51 8.39
CA LEU A 42 15.17 -15.20 7.69
C LEU A 42 16.59 -14.72 7.37
N ASN A 43 17.57 -15.06 8.21
CA ASN A 43 18.96 -14.68 8.01
C ASN A 43 19.58 -15.44 6.83
N GLU A 44 19.20 -16.70 6.62
CA GLU A 44 19.66 -17.51 5.48
C GLU A 44 19.13 -17.01 4.14
N LEU A 45 18.00 -16.29 4.13
CA LEU A 45 17.45 -15.67 2.90
C LEU A 45 18.40 -14.64 2.28
N ILE A 46 19.30 -14.08 3.09
CA ILE A 46 20.25 -13.08 2.63
C ILE A 46 21.31 -13.76 1.77
N ASP A 47 21.84 -14.90 2.21
CA ASP A 47 23.03 -15.52 1.61
C ASP A 47 22.72 -16.63 0.60
N ARG A 48 21.44 -17.02 0.47
CA ARG A 48 21.01 -18.03 -0.51
C ARG A 48 21.08 -17.50 -1.94
N GLU A 49 21.78 -18.21 -2.82
CA GLU A 49 21.85 -17.92 -4.26
C GLU A 49 20.50 -18.18 -4.96
N ASP A 50 19.87 -19.32 -4.69
CA ASP A 50 18.53 -19.63 -5.20
C ASP A 50 17.46 -19.34 -4.14
N LYS A 51 16.46 -18.57 -4.56
CA LYS A 51 15.34 -18.08 -3.74
C LYS A 51 13.97 -18.55 -4.24
N SER A 52 13.94 -19.40 -5.25
CA SER A 52 12.73 -19.85 -5.93
C SER A 52 11.78 -20.66 -5.03
N ASP A 53 12.31 -21.30 -3.98
CA ASP A 53 11.56 -22.09 -3.00
C ASP A 53 11.05 -21.28 -1.79
N ILE A 54 11.44 -20.01 -1.68
CA ILE A 54 11.04 -19.13 -0.57
C ILE A 54 9.61 -18.65 -0.77
N ASN A 55 8.70 -19.24 0.01
CA ASN A 55 7.26 -18.97 -0.07
C ASN A 55 6.69 -18.26 1.18
N CYS A 56 7.52 -17.95 2.18
CA CYS A 56 7.07 -17.32 3.42
C CYS A 56 6.41 -15.93 3.23
N PHE A 57 6.69 -15.24 2.12
CA PHE A 57 6.08 -13.94 1.78
C PHE A 57 4.74 -14.06 1.03
N ASN A 58 4.40 -15.23 0.50
CA ASN A 58 3.19 -15.43 -0.32
C ASN A 58 1.90 -14.98 0.39
N PRO A 59 1.69 -15.25 1.69
CA PRO A 59 0.50 -14.76 2.38
C PRO A 59 0.35 -13.23 2.32
N GLY A 60 1.46 -12.50 2.46
CA GLY A 60 1.48 -11.05 2.34
C GLY A 60 1.19 -10.57 0.92
N LEU A 61 1.77 -11.23 -0.09
CA LEU A 61 1.52 -10.92 -1.49
C LEU A 61 0.06 -11.14 -1.87
N TRP A 62 -0.53 -12.27 -1.48
CA TRP A 62 -1.95 -12.55 -1.70
C TRP A 62 -2.86 -11.54 -1.02
N MET A 63 -2.54 -11.17 0.22
CA MET A 63 -3.28 -10.16 0.96
C MET A 63 -3.25 -8.80 0.26
N MET A 64 -2.07 -8.37 -0.22
CA MET A 64 -1.92 -7.13 -0.99
C MET A 64 -2.72 -7.17 -2.29
N ILE A 65 -2.70 -8.28 -3.03
CA ILE A 65 -3.48 -8.45 -4.26
C ILE A 65 -4.97 -8.33 -3.96
N ILE A 66 -5.47 -9.04 -2.95
CA ILE A 66 -6.90 -9.01 -2.56
C ILE A 66 -7.32 -7.61 -2.15
N MET A 67 -6.53 -6.93 -1.30
CA MET A 67 -6.82 -5.57 -0.85
C MET A 67 -6.78 -4.57 -2.00
N THR A 68 -5.85 -4.72 -2.93
CA THR A 68 -5.76 -3.86 -4.13
C THR A 68 -6.99 -4.03 -5.01
N LEU A 69 -7.40 -5.27 -5.29
CA LEU A 69 -8.61 -5.54 -6.08
C LEU A 69 -9.87 -5.01 -5.39
N LEU A 70 -9.97 -5.19 -4.08
CA LEU A 70 -11.09 -4.68 -3.28
C LEU A 70 -11.11 -3.14 -3.28
N ALA A 71 -9.96 -2.49 -3.15
CA ALA A 71 -9.85 -1.03 -3.24
C ALA A 71 -10.26 -0.51 -4.63
N ILE A 72 -9.82 -1.15 -5.72
CA ILE A 72 -10.23 -0.78 -7.08
C ILE A 72 -11.74 -0.95 -7.24
N LEU A 73 -12.31 -2.08 -6.81
CA LEU A 73 -13.75 -2.32 -6.89
C LEU A 73 -14.52 -1.26 -6.09
N LEU A 74 -14.17 -1.03 -4.83
CA LEU A 74 -14.83 -0.03 -3.99
C LEU A 74 -14.66 1.39 -4.51
N MET A 75 -13.51 1.73 -5.10
CA MET A 75 -13.29 3.02 -5.75
C MET A 75 -14.20 3.17 -6.97
N VAL A 76 -14.29 2.17 -7.84
CA VAL A 76 -15.18 2.21 -9.01
C VAL A 76 -16.63 2.36 -8.52
N PHE A 77 -17.09 1.53 -7.58
CA PHE A 77 -18.45 1.67 -7.08
C PHE A 77 -18.68 3.02 -6.38
N GLY A 78 -17.79 3.46 -5.50
CA GLY A 78 -17.95 4.70 -4.74
C GLY A 78 -17.90 5.95 -5.62
N VAL A 79 -16.87 6.08 -6.45
CA VAL A 79 -16.66 7.26 -7.32
C VAL A 79 -17.73 7.35 -8.40
N PHE A 80 -18.09 6.24 -9.06
CA PHE A 80 -19.16 6.28 -10.05
C PHE A 80 -20.52 6.60 -9.41
N PHE A 81 -20.83 6.02 -8.25
CA PHE A 81 -22.12 6.26 -7.59
C PHE A 81 -22.24 7.70 -7.06
N ASP A 82 -21.15 8.28 -6.54
CA ASP A 82 -21.11 9.69 -6.11
C ASP A 82 -21.14 10.67 -7.29
N LEU A 83 -20.48 10.35 -8.41
CA LEU A 83 -20.54 11.14 -9.64
C LEU A 83 -21.96 11.23 -10.20
N PHE A 84 -22.69 10.11 -10.24
CA PHE A 84 -24.06 10.07 -10.77
C PHE A 84 -25.09 10.70 -9.85
N LYS A 85 -24.96 10.54 -8.52
CA LYS A 85 -25.98 11.03 -7.59
C LYS A 85 -25.74 12.46 -7.11
N ASN A 86 -24.49 12.87 -6.91
CA ASN A 86 -24.16 14.13 -6.24
C ASN A 86 -22.86 14.75 -6.79
N PHE A 87 -22.83 15.13 -8.07
CA PHE A 87 -21.67 15.74 -8.75
C PHE A 87 -20.99 16.86 -7.93
N LYS A 88 -21.78 17.71 -7.27
CA LYS A 88 -21.26 18.83 -6.46
C LYS A 88 -20.50 18.36 -5.22
N SER A 89 -20.97 17.31 -4.54
CA SER A 89 -20.31 16.77 -3.34
C SER A 89 -19.15 15.84 -3.69
N GLY A 90 -19.31 15.01 -4.73
CA GLY A 90 -18.29 14.07 -5.20
C GLY A 90 -17.05 14.76 -5.76
N SER A 91 -17.17 16.01 -6.22
CA SER A 91 -16.05 16.80 -6.76
C SER A 91 -14.85 16.88 -5.81
N LYS A 92 -15.06 17.02 -4.49
CA LYS A 92 -13.96 17.11 -3.51
C LYS A 92 -13.16 15.81 -3.42
N SER A 93 -13.83 14.67 -3.39
CA SER A 93 -13.19 13.35 -3.37
C SER A 93 -12.39 13.10 -4.66
N ILE A 94 -12.91 13.57 -5.80
CA ILE A 94 -12.23 13.49 -7.10
C ILE A 94 -10.96 14.35 -7.11
N PHE A 95 -11.02 15.58 -6.58
CA PHE A 95 -9.84 16.44 -6.49
C PHE A 95 -8.74 15.84 -5.59
N GLY A 96 -9.12 15.25 -4.46
CA GLY A 96 -8.17 14.55 -3.59
C GLY A 96 -7.50 13.36 -4.28
N PHE A 97 -8.28 12.55 -4.99
CA PHE A 97 -7.75 11.43 -5.77
C PHE A 97 -6.83 11.91 -6.90
N LEU A 98 -7.24 12.95 -7.64
CA LEU A 98 -6.44 13.52 -8.73
C LEU A 98 -5.09 14.03 -8.22
N ALA A 99 -5.05 14.66 -7.04
CA ALA A 99 -3.79 15.10 -6.44
C ALA A 99 -2.83 13.92 -6.18
N ILE A 100 -3.34 12.78 -5.70
CA ILE A 100 -2.55 11.57 -5.48
C ILE A 100 -2.05 11.00 -6.81
N VAL A 101 -2.90 10.95 -7.85
CA VAL A 101 -2.51 10.48 -9.18
C VAL A 101 -1.41 11.35 -9.77
N ILE A 102 -1.53 12.68 -9.67
CA ILE A 102 -0.50 13.61 -10.14
C ILE A 102 0.81 13.40 -9.38
N ALA A 103 0.76 13.29 -8.05
CA ALA A 103 1.94 13.01 -7.24
C ALA A 103 2.61 11.69 -7.65
N PHE A 104 1.83 10.63 -7.87
CA PHE A 104 2.33 9.35 -8.36
C PHE A 104 2.99 9.47 -9.73
N ILE A 105 2.38 10.18 -10.68
CA ILE A 105 2.94 10.40 -12.01
C ILE A 105 4.29 11.13 -11.92
N VAL A 106 4.37 12.18 -11.09
CA VAL A 106 5.63 12.89 -10.86
C VAL A 106 6.69 11.95 -10.27
N LEU A 107 6.32 11.13 -9.28
CA LEU A 107 7.22 10.14 -8.68
C LEU A 107 7.65 9.06 -9.68
N TYR A 108 6.76 8.63 -10.59
CA TYR A 108 7.09 7.69 -11.66
C TYR A 108 8.15 8.24 -12.60
N PHE A 109 7.98 9.47 -13.09
CA PHE A 109 8.95 10.08 -14.00
C PHE A 109 10.26 10.50 -13.32
N THR A 110 10.24 10.74 -12.01
CA THR A 110 11.44 11.07 -11.22
C THR A 110 12.13 9.86 -10.62
N SER A 111 11.45 8.72 -10.53
CA SER A 111 12.04 7.48 -10.03
C SER A 111 13.10 6.97 -10.99
N SER A 112 14.30 6.76 -10.47
CA SER A 112 15.35 6.01 -11.16
C SER A 112 15.03 4.52 -11.11
N HIS A 113 15.31 3.83 -12.20
CA HIS A 113 15.36 2.38 -12.17
C HIS A 113 16.52 1.95 -11.28
N ASP A 114 16.25 1.15 -10.25
CA ASP A 114 17.28 0.66 -9.34
C ASP A 114 18.04 -0.51 -9.95
N SER A 115 18.90 -0.21 -10.93
CA SER A 115 19.72 -1.19 -11.66
C SER A 115 21.04 -1.54 -10.96
N GLY A 116 21.27 -1.04 -9.74
CA GLY A 116 22.50 -1.24 -8.97
C GLY A 116 22.43 -2.38 -7.96
N GLY A 117 23.58 -3.03 -7.70
CA GLY A 117 23.75 -3.94 -6.56
C GLY A 117 22.90 -5.22 -6.61
N ARG A 118 22.44 -5.69 -5.43
CA ARG A 118 21.71 -6.96 -5.27
C ARG A 118 20.37 -6.99 -6.00
N PHE A 119 19.81 -5.84 -6.34
CA PHE A 119 18.52 -5.75 -7.04
C PHE A 119 18.66 -5.82 -8.56
N GLY A 120 19.79 -5.39 -9.13
CA GLY A 120 20.04 -5.42 -10.58
C GLY A 120 19.92 -6.82 -11.21
N ALA A 121 20.20 -7.88 -10.44
CA ALA A 121 20.03 -9.27 -10.88
C ALA A 121 18.55 -9.72 -10.95
N TYR A 122 17.66 -9.10 -10.17
CA TYR A 122 16.23 -9.42 -10.14
C TYR A 122 15.42 -8.55 -11.11
N TRP A 123 15.93 -7.37 -11.48
CA TRP A 123 15.39 -6.53 -12.54
C TRP A 123 15.80 -7.02 -13.94
N SER A 124 15.78 -8.34 -14.16
CA SER A 124 16.11 -8.94 -15.44
C SER A 124 14.84 -9.30 -16.23
N PRO A 125 14.91 -9.35 -17.57
CA PRO A 125 13.82 -9.85 -18.40
C PRO A 125 13.41 -11.29 -18.07
N GLU A 126 14.30 -12.08 -17.43
CA GLU A 126 14.02 -13.48 -17.05
C GLU A 126 12.91 -13.58 -16.01
N PHE A 127 12.78 -12.57 -15.14
CA PHE A 127 11.68 -12.46 -14.18
C PHE A 127 10.49 -11.64 -14.71
N GLY A 128 10.52 -11.23 -15.98
CA GLY A 128 9.48 -10.43 -16.62
C GLY A 128 9.38 -8.99 -16.11
N ILE A 129 10.39 -8.51 -15.37
CA ILE A 129 10.35 -7.18 -14.75
C ILE A 129 11.03 -6.17 -15.66
N THR A 130 10.23 -5.31 -16.29
CA THR A 130 10.72 -4.24 -17.17
C THR A 130 11.12 -2.99 -16.37
N GLU A 131 11.91 -2.11 -16.99
CA GLU A 131 12.26 -0.80 -16.41
C GLU A 131 11.00 0.00 -16.02
N GLY A 132 9.97 -0.03 -16.87
CA GLY A 132 8.69 0.63 -16.59
C GLY A 132 7.99 0.04 -15.37
N LEU A 133 7.97 -1.28 -15.23
CA LEU A 133 7.39 -1.94 -14.05
C LEU A 133 8.17 -1.59 -12.78
N SER A 134 9.49 -1.52 -12.86
CA SER A 134 10.35 -1.11 -11.75
C SER A 134 10.10 0.32 -11.27
N LYS A 135 10.01 1.27 -12.20
CA LYS A 135 9.66 2.66 -11.88
C LYS A 135 8.26 2.75 -11.28
N PHE A 136 7.32 1.95 -11.78
CA PHE A 136 5.96 1.89 -11.25
C PHE A 136 5.94 1.44 -9.78
N ILE A 137 6.65 0.35 -9.47
CA ILE A 137 6.77 -0.16 -8.10
C ILE A 137 7.44 0.90 -7.20
N SER A 138 8.55 1.49 -7.67
CA SER A 138 9.30 2.50 -6.91
C SER A 138 8.46 3.74 -6.62
N ALA A 139 7.75 4.26 -7.62
CA ALA A 139 6.84 5.39 -7.45
C ALA A 139 5.71 5.08 -6.47
N GLY A 140 5.17 3.86 -6.49
CA GLY A 140 4.18 3.39 -5.53
C GLY A 140 4.71 3.41 -4.10
N LEU A 141 5.91 2.88 -3.89
CA LEU A 141 6.58 2.89 -2.58
C LEU A 141 6.86 4.33 -2.10
N TYR A 142 7.39 5.20 -2.95
CA TYR A 142 7.63 6.59 -2.58
C TYR A 142 6.34 7.36 -2.29
N SER A 143 5.27 7.09 -3.03
CA SER A 143 3.95 7.67 -2.78
C SER A 143 3.42 7.25 -1.41
N LEU A 144 3.54 5.95 -1.08
CA LEU A 144 3.15 5.42 0.23
C LEU A 144 3.96 6.06 1.37
N MET A 145 5.29 6.12 1.23
CA MET A 145 6.17 6.74 2.22
C MET A 145 5.86 8.21 2.43
N GLY A 146 5.65 8.96 1.34
CA GLY A 146 5.30 10.38 1.38
C GLY A 146 3.96 10.62 2.08
N LEU A 147 2.91 9.87 1.73
CA LEU A 147 1.61 9.98 2.37
C LEU A 147 1.67 9.61 3.86
N THR A 148 2.44 8.56 4.21
CA THR A 148 2.63 8.15 5.60
C THR A 148 3.29 9.25 6.41
N LEU A 149 4.35 9.87 5.88
CA LEU A 149 5.04 10.98 6.53
C LEU A 149 4.12 12.19 6.70
N VAL A 150 3.41 12.59 5.65
CA VAL A 150 2.44 13.71 5.72
C VAL A 150 1.37 13.43 6.76
N SER A 151 0.83 12.20 6.80
CA SER A 151 -0.19 11.80 7.75
C SER A 151 0.32 11.88 9.19
N PHE A 152 1.53 11.38 9.44
CA PHE A 152 2.20 11.47 10.74
C PHE A 152 2.41 12.93 11.18
N LEU A 153 2.91 13.79 10.29
CA LEU A 153 3.11 15.21 10.56
C LEU A 153 1.79 15.94 10.86
N LEU A 154 0.72 15.60 10.15
CA LEU A 154 -0.62 16.16 10.40
C LEU A 154 -1.15 15.74 11.76
N ILE A 155 -1.01 14.47 12.14
CA ILE A 155 -1.41 13.98 13.47
C ILE A 155 -0.70 14.78 14.56
N LEU A 156 0.64 14.88 14.49
CA LEU A 156 1.41 15.67 15.45
C LEU A 156 0.96 17.13 15.49
N PHE A 157 0.77 17.76 14.33
CA PHE A 157 0.30 19.14 14.25
C PHE A 157 -1.05 19.34 14.93
N TYR A 158 -2.01 18.43 14.71
CA TYR A 158 -3.34 18.52 15.30
C TYR A 158 -3.35 18.22 16.79
N GLU A 159 -2.53 17.27 17.28
CA GLU A 159 -2.36 17.04 18.71
C GLU A 159 -1.78 18.28 19.40
N VAL A 160 -0.67 18.83 18.88
CA VAL A 160 -0.05 20.05 19.41
C VAL A 160 -1.06 21.19 19.44
N LYS A 161 -1.78 21.42 18.34
CA LYS A 161 -2.84 22.43 18.27
C LYS A 161 -3.95 22.20 19.31
N SER A 162 -4.29 20.94 19.59
CA SER A 162 -5.28 20.58 20.60
C SER A 162 -4.80 20.86 22.02
N PHE A 163 -3.50 20.79 22.30
CA PHE A 163 -2.96 21.16 23.62
C PHE A 163 -3.00 22.68 23.86
N PHE A 164 -2.99 23.49 22.79
CA PHE A 164 -3.05 24.95 22.88
C PHE A 164 -4.47 25.53 22.71
N ARG A 165 -5.50 24.68 22.65
CA ARG A 165 -6.91 25.07 22.67
C ARG A 165 -7.60 24.52 23.91
#